data_AF-A0A2R7TAI6-F1
#
_entry.id   AF-A0A2R7TAI6-F1
#
_cell.length_a   1.000
_cell.length_b   1.000
_cell.length_c   1.000
_cell.angle_alpha   90.00
_cell.angle_beta   90.00
_cell.angle_gamma   90.00
#
_symmetry.space_group_name_H-M   'P 1'
#
loop_
_entity.id
_entity.type
_entity.pdbx_description
1 polymer ?
#
loop_
_entity_poly.entity_id
_entity_poly.type
_entity_poly.pdbx_seq_one_letter_code
_entity_poly.pdbx_strand_id
1 'polypeptide(L)'
;MASAGAAAAAGGTGLMGLGELQLRRPATRLQWLALACSAGLGLVGVELAWHHPLSGLLALAAWAAVAVLAALFWVKSPVAVLAPLPLVGLAPWTGWVTFEEMDLLVTAAGCGGYLAYAVQLNARDRSPTWRRALVYSPAVLLLIGLMALSALWSIKRGFSDAGGFSFGWFHGYHEAMNSVRNGKAIFLVLVLLPLWTAAAAARPRGFSRGLLLGLVIALAGASAAAAWERLGYTGLIDFSTDYRTTALFWEMHVGGAALDGFLVMTLPFALLALLRTRSPWAFSMGLVIALLAAYACLTTFSRGVYLALPLALVP
;
A
#
# COMPACT_ATOMS: atom_id res chain seq x y z
N MET A 1 2.17 40.72 -43.76
CA MET A 1 1.13 39.69 -43.96
C MET A 1 1.79 38.44 -44.52
N ALA A 2 1.90 37.38 -43.71
CA ALA A 2 1.88 35.97 -44.11
C ALA A 2 2.28 35.12 -42.88
N SER A 3 1.27 34.59 -42.22
CA SER A 3 1.33 33.68 -41.09
C SER A 3 1.75 32.28 -41.54
N ALA A 4 2.80 31.71 -40.95
CA ALA A 4 3.04 30.28 -40.97
C ALA A 4 2.60 29.70 -39.62
N GLY A 5 1.37 29.17 -39.60
CA GLY A 5 0.82 28.43 -38.47
C GLY A 5 1.52 27.10 -38.30
N ALA A 6 2.28 26.95 -37.21
CA ALA A 6 2.70 25.65 -36.73
C ALA A 6 1.50 25.01 -36.01
N ALA A 7 0.78 24.16 -36.73
CA ALA A 7 -0.27 23.32 -36.18
C ALA A 7 0.33 22.46 -35.05
N ALA A 8 -0.09 22.73 -33.82
CA ALA A 8 0.14 21.84 -32.69
C ALA A 8 -0.49 20.49 -33.03
N ALA A 9 0.35 19.46 -33.20
CA ALA A 9 -0.09 18.10 -33.39
C ALA A 9 -0.93 17.68 -32.17
N ALA A 10 -2.25 17.64 -32.35
CA ALA A 10 -3.20 17.07 -31.41
C ALA A 10 -2.91 15.57 -31.28
N GLY A 11 -2.06 15.21 -30.32
CA GLY A 11 -1.83 13.83 -29.93
C GLY A 11 -3.14 13.23 -29.42
N GLY A 12 -3.68 12.27 -30.17
CA GLY A 12 -4.95 11.62 -29.88
C GLY A 12 -5.05 11.17 -28.42
N THR A 13 -6.04 11.72 -27.71
CA THR A 13 -6.42 11.29 -26.37
C THR A 13 -7.10 9.93 -26.50
N GLY A 14 -6.33 8.85 -26.38
CA GLY A 14 -6.88 7.50 -26.30
C GLY A 14 -7.77 7.32 -25.06
N LEU A 15 -8.47 6.20 -25.00
CA LEU A 15 -9.38 5.84 -23.90
C LEU A 15 -8.69 6.02 -22.54
N MET A 16 -9.36 6.71 -21.60
CA MET A 16 -8.84 7.08 -20.27
C MET A 16 -7.63 8.04 -20.24
N GLY A 17 -7.31 8.74 -21.34
CA GLY A 17 -6.11 9.58 -21.43
C GLY A 17 -4.81 8.77 -21.56
N LEU A 18 -4.93 7.46 -21.78
CA LEU A 18 -3.84 6.60 -22.19
C LEU A 18 -3.70 6.79 -23.70
N GLY A 19 -2.71 7.59 -24.14
CA GLY A 19 -2.33 7.63 -25.56
C GLY A 19 -1.86 6.26 -26.06
N GLU A 20 -1.42 6.15 -27.32
CA GLU A 20 -0.93 4.87 -27.86
C GLU A 20 0.08 4.18 -26.93
N LEU A 21 -0.24 2.95 -26.52
CA LEU A 21 0.60 2.13 -25.66
C LEU A 21 1.86 1.74 -26.42
N GLN A 22 2.98 2.33 -26.06
CA GLN A 22 4.29 1.99 -26.63
C GLN A 22 4.99 0.97 -25.74
N LEU A 23 5.26 -0.21 -26.30
CA LEU A 23 6.05 -1.25 -25.68
C LEU A 23 7.47 -1.22 -26.24
N ARG A 24 8.48 -1.26 -25.37
CA ARG A 24 9.89 -1.35 -25.76
C ARG A 24 10.53 -2.56 -25.11
N ARG A 25 11.51 -3.15 -25.80
CA ARG A 25 12.29 -4.25 -25.21
C ARG A 25 13.16 -3.72 -24.06
N PRO A 26 13.38 -4.50 -22.99
CA PRO A 26 14.37 -4.19 -21.97
C PRO A 26 15.75 -3.98 -22.59
N ALA A 27 16.37 -2.85 -22.30
CA ALA A 27 17.67 -2.44 -22.82
C ALA A 27 18.76 -2.39 -21.73
N THR A 28 18.39 -2.21 -20.46
CA THR A 28 19.34 -2.09 -19.35
C THR A 28 19.27 -3.30 -18.41
N ARG A 29 20.37 -3.56 -17.67
CA ARG A 29 20.39 -4.61 -16.63
C ARG A 29 19.26 -4.43 -15.61
N LEU A 30 18.98 -3.19 -15.21
CA LEU A 30 17.88 -2.87 -14.28
C LEU A 30 16.50 -3.24 -14.86
N GLN A 31 16.28 -3.08 -16.16
CA GLN A 31 15.02 -3.47 -16.79
C GLN A 31 14.88 -4.99 -16.88
N TRP A 32 15.97 -5.72 -17.13
CA TRP A 32 15.97 -7.18 -17.07
C TRP A 32 15.73 -7.71 -15.65
N LEU A 33 16.37 -7.10 -14.64
CA LEU A 33 16.10 -7.42 -13.24
C LEU A 33 14.65 -7.12 -12.85
N ALA A 34 14.10 -5.99 -13.28
CA ALA A 34 12.68 -5.67 -13.07
C ALA A 34 11.76 -6.70 -13.73
N LEU A 35 12.07 -7.15 -14.95
CA LEU A 35 11.29 -8.21 -15.60
C LEU A 35 11.35 -9.53 -14.82
N ALA A 36 12.52 -9.90 -14.30
CA ALA A 36 12.67 -11.09 -13.45
C ALA A 36 11.88 -10.94 -12.13
N CYS A 37 11.93 -9.77 -11.49
CA CYS A 37 11.12 -9.47 -10.31
C CYS A 37 9.61 -9.53 -10.61
N SER A 38 9.19 -9.01 -11.76
CA SER A 38 7.80 -9.10 -12.23
C SER A 38 7.36 -10.55 -12.37
N ALA A 39 8.16 -11.38 -13.04
CA ALA A 39 7.87 -12.81 -13.20
C ALA A 39 7.82 -13.54 -11.86
N GLY A 40 8.77 -13.27 -10.95
CA GLY A 40 8.79 -13.88 -9.61
C GLY A 40 7.55 -13.53 -8.78
N LEU A 41 7.14 -12.25 -8.79
CA LEU A 41 5.91 -11.82 -8.12
C LEU A 41 4.65 -12.35 -8.81
N GLY A 42 4.70 -12.52 -10.13
CA GLY A 42 3.65 -13.17 -10.88
C GLY A 42 3.44 -14.61 -10.43
N LEU A 43 4.52 -15.40 -10.33
CA LEU A 43 4.44 -16.78 -9.85
C LEU A 43 3.91 -16.86 -8.43
N VAL A 44 4.45 -16.07 -7.51
CA VAL A 44 3.98 -16.05 -6.11
C VAL A 44 2.53 -15.59 -6.01
N GLY A 45 2.16 -14.53 -6.72
CA GLY A 45 0.81 -13.97 -6.69
C GLY A 45 -0.24 -14.92 -7.27
N VAL A 46 0.07 -15.60 -8.38
CA VAL A 46 -0.80 -16.62 -8.96
C VAL A 46 -0.97 -17.80 -8.01
N GLU A 47 0.11 -18.26 -7.39
CA GLU A 47 0.07 -19.38 -6.43
C GLU A 47 -0.78 -19.05 -5.20
N LEU A 48 -0.60 -17.85 -4.64
CA LEU A 48 -1.42 -17.34 -3.54
C LEU A 48 -2.89 -17.22 -3.96
N ALA A 49 -3.15 -16.63 -5.13
CA ALA A 49 -4.51 -16.41 -5.60
C ALA A 49 -5.23 -17.74 -5.81
N TRP A 50 -4.56 -18.73 -6.38
CA TRP A 50 -5.12 -20.06 -6.61
C TRP A 50 -5.53 -20.77 -5.32
N HIS A 51 -4.78 -20.58 -4.22
CA HIS A 51 -5.06 -21.16 -2.91
C HIS A 51 -6.01 -20.33 -2.03
N HIS A 52 -6.57 -19.24 -2.55
CA HIS A 52 -7.43 -18.36 -1.77
C HIS A 52 -8.69 -19.09 -1.27
N PRO A 53 -9.04 -19.03 0.03
CA PRO A 53 -10.06 -19.89 0.65
C PRO A 53 -11.47 -19.74 0.06
N LEU A 54 -11.85 -18.53 -0.39
CA LEU A 54 -13.19 -18.30 -0.94
C LEU A 54 -13.35 -18.86 -2.37
N SER A 55 -12.34 -18.64 -3.22
CA SER A 55 -12.35 -19.07 -4.62
C SER A 55 -11.02 -18.70 -5.28
N GLY A 56 -10.27 -19.71 -5.72
CA GLY A 56 -9.01 -19.50 -6.43
C GLY A 56 -9.17 -18.74 -7.75
N LEU A 57 -10.26 -19.01 -8.48
CA LEU A 57 -10.53 -18.37 -9.78
C LEU A 57 -10.89 -16.89 -9.64
N LEU A 58 -11.75 -16.54 -8.68
CA LEU A 58 -12.11 -15.15 -8.45
C LEU A 58 -10.93 -14.33 -7.93
N ALA A 59 -10.14 -14.91 -7.02
CA ALA A 59 -8.92 -14.29 -6.52
C ALA A 59 -7.90 -14.08 -7.65
N LEU A 60 -7.73 -15.07 -8.55
CA LEU A 60 -6.82 -14.95 -9.69
C LEU A 60 -7.28 -13.87 -10.68
N ALA A 61 -8.58 -13.78 -10.96
CA ALA A 61 -9.13 -12.74 -11.82
C ALA A 61 -8.96 -11.34 -11.21
N ALA A 62 -9.22 -11.20 -9.90
CA ALA A 62 -9.01 -9.94 -9.18
C ALA A 62 -7.53 -9.55 -9.15
N TRP A 63 -6.65 -10.50 -8.85
CA TRP A 63 -5.19 -10.32 -8.87
C TRP A 63 -4.71 -9.87 -10.25
N ALA A 64 -5.15 -10.53 -11.32
CA ALA A 64 -4.79 -10.18 -12.69
C ALA A 64 -5.28 -8.78 -13.07
N ALA A 65 -6.51 -8.42 -12.68
CA ALA A 65 -7.06 -7.07 -12.90
C ALA A 65 -6.22 -6.00 -12.19
N VAL A 66 -5.83 -6.23 -10.92
CA VAL A 66 -4.95 -5.32 -10.18
C VAL A 66 -3.56 -5.25 -10.81
N ALA A 67 -3.00 -6.36 -11.29
CA ALA A 67 -1.72 -6.37 -11.98
C ALA A 67 -1.76 -5.57 -13.28
N VAL A 68 -2.84 -5.69 -14.08
CA VAL A 68 -3.02 -4.88 -15.29
C VAL A 68 -3.17 -3.39 -14.94
N LEU A 69 -4.00 -3.04 -13.96
CA LEU A 69 -4.16 -1.66 -13.51
C LEU A 69 -2.84 -1.09 -12.98
N ALA A 70 -2.08 -1.87 -12.22
CA ALA A 70 -0.77 -1.48 -11.72
C ALA A 70 0.24 -1.32 -12.85
N ALA A 71 0.17 -2.10 -13.94
CA ALA A 71 1.00 -1.87 -15.11
C ALA A 71 0.63 -0.55 -15.81
N LEU A 72 -0.66 -0.33 -16.07
CA LEU A 72 -1.16 0.87 -16.74
C LEU A 72 -0.86 2.15 -15.95
N PHE A 73 -0.98 2.08 -14.62
CA PHE A 73 -0.81 3.19 -13.69
C PHE A 73 0.39 3.01 -12.76
N TRP A 74 1.49 2.42 -13.22
CA TRP A 74 2.63 2.01 -12.38
C TRP A 74 3.23 3.12 -11.52
N VAL A 75 3.18 4.38 -11.98
CA VAL A 75 3.63 5.54 -11.18
C VAL A 75 2.73 5.79 -9.96
N LYS A 76 1.45 5.45 -10.07
CA LYS A 76 0.42 5.61 -9.03
C LYS A 76 0.11 4.29 -8.31
N SER A 77 0.93 3.25 -8.48
CA SER A 77 0.76 1.98 -7.76
C SER A 77 0.66 2.13 -6.23
N PRO A 78 1.26 3.15 -5.55
CA PRO A 78 1.00 3.35 -4.12
C PRO A 78 -0.48 3.52 -3.77
N VAL A 79 -1.31 4.10 -4.66
CA VAL A 79 -2.77 4.20 -4.43
C VAL A 79 -3.37 2.80 -4.35
N ALA A 80 -3.04 1.93 -5.30
CA ALA A 80 -3.60 0.58 -5.38
C ALA A 80 -3.21 -0.31 -4.20
N VAL A 81 -2.09 -0.01 -3.52
CA VAL A 81 -1.64 -0.76 -2.33
C VAL A 81 -2.14 -0.13 -1.04
N LEU A 82 -2.00 1.19 -0.88
CA LEU A 82 -2.26 1.87 0.39
C LEU A 82 -3.74 2.15 0.62
N ALA A 83 -4.48 2.58 -0.41
CA ALA A 83 -5.90 2.88 -0.27
C ALA A 83 -6.75 1.72 0.26
N PRO A 84 -6.59 0.47 -0.25
CA PRO A 84 -7.35 -0.67 0.26
C PRO A 84 -6.80 -1.25 1.57
N LEU A 85 -5.62 -0.84 2.03
CA LEU A 85 -4.91 -1.44 3.18
C LEU A 85 -5.79 -1.68 4.41
N PRO A 86 -6.60 -0.73 4.89
CA PRO A 86 -7.41 -0.95 6.09
C PRO A 86 -8.71 -1.73 5.84
N LEU A 87 -9.04 -2.08 4.58
CA LEU A 87 -10.33 -2.64 4.20
C LEU A 87 -10.23 -4.09 3.72
N VAL A 88 -9.06 -4.52 3.27
CA VAL A 88 -8.87 -5.81 2.58
C VAL A 88 -8.28 -6.89 3.48
N GLY A 89 -8.14 -6.66 4.78
CA GLY A 89 -7.82 -7.74 5.72
C GLY A 89 -9.04 -8.64 5.94
N LEU A 90 -9.28 -9.61 5.05
CA LEU A 90 -10.51 -10.41 5.08
C LEU A 90 -10.39 -11.66 5.96
N ALA A 91 -9.30 -11.82 6.73
CA ALA A 91 -9.08 -12.94 7.64
C ALA A 91 -10.30 -13.30 8.53
N PRO A 92 -11.13 -12.35 9.03
CA PRO A 92 -12.34 -12.70 9.79
C PRO A 92 -13.37 -13.52 9.00
N TRP A 93 -13.42 -13.35 7.67
CA TRP A 93 -14.32 -14.07 6.78
C TRP A 93 -13.66 -15.27 6.09
N THR A 94 -12.37 -15.15 5.77
CA THR A 94 -11.65 -16.16 4.99
C THR A 94 -10.93 -17.19 5.85
N GLY A 95 -10.67 -16.86 7.12
CA GLY A 95 -9.80 -17.65 8.00
C GLY A 95 -8.33 -17.65 7.57
N TRP A 96 -7.97 -16.88 6.54
CA TRP A 96 -6.63 -16.87 5.97
C TRP A 96 -5.74 -15.90 6.74
N VAL A 97 -5.11 -16.44 7.78
CA VAL A 97 -4.34 -15.65 8.74
C VAL A 97 -2.87 -15.54 8.30
N THR A 98 -2.28 -16.62 7.75
CA THR A 98 -0.86 -16.63 7.37
C THR A 98 -0.59 -15.78 6.13
N PHE A 99 -1.42 -15.91 5.11
CA PHE A 99 -1.37 -15.17 3.87
C PHE A 99 -2.66 -14.36 3.76
N GLU A 100 -2.54 -13.09 3.39
CA GLU A 100 -3.63 -12.13 3.43
C GLU A 100 -3.86 -11.54 2.05
N GLU A 101 -5.03 -10.93 1.84
CA GLU A 101 -5.35 -10.30 0.57
C GLU A 101 -4.43 -9.10 0.28
N MET A 102 -3.79 -8.53 1.31
CA MET A 102 -2.71 -7.57 1.15
C MET A 102 -1.48 -8.16 0.43
N ASP A 103 -1.16 -9.45 0.64
CA ASP A 103 -0.06 -10.12 -0.06
C ASP A 103 -0.39 -10.24 -1.56
N LEU A 104 -1.66 -10.56 -1.88
CA LEU A 104 -2.16 -10.59 -3.26
C LEU A 104 -2.07 -9.19 -3.91
N LEU A 105 -2.49 -8.15 -3.20
CA LEU A 105 -2.44 -6.78 -3.72
C LEU A 105 -1.00 -6.32 -3.96
N VAL A 106 -0.07 -6.60 -3.03
CA VAL A 106 1.35 -6.23 -3.19
C VAL A 106 1.99 -7.00 -4.33
N THR A 107 1.75 -8.31 -4.43
CA THR A 107 2.31 -9.12 -5.53
C THR A 107 1.73 -8.71 -6.89
N ALA A 108 0.44 -8.40 -6.98
CA ALA A 108 -0.18 -7.88 -8.19
C ALA A 108 0.40 -6.50 -8.57
N ALA A 109 0.46 -5.58 -7.61
CA ALA A 109 0.98 -4.22 -7.83
C ALA A 109 2.45 -4.24 -8.26
N GLY A 110 3.25 -5.08 -7.61
CA GLY A 110 4.65 -5.28 -7.97
C GLY A 110 4.82 -5.97 -9.32
N CYS A 111 4.07 -7.04 -9.60
CA CYS A 111 4.10 -7.75 -10.89
C CYS A 111 3.82 -6.80 -12.05
N GLY A 112 2.69 -6.09 -11.99
CA GLY A 112 2.29 -5.12 -13.01
C GLY A 112 3.25 -3.93 -13.11
N GLY A 113 3.62 -3.34 -11.98
CA GLY A 113 4.48 -2.16 -11.94
C GLY A 113 5.89 -2.43 -12.46
N TYR A 114 6.50 -3.56 -12.08
CA TYR A 114 7.81 -3.96 -12.60
C TYR A 114 7.77 -4.33 -14.07
N LEU A 115 6.70 -4.98 -14.55
CA LEU A 115 6.51 -5.25 -15.98
C LEU A 115 6.48 -3.94 -16.77
N ALA A 116 5.65 -2.98 -16.33
CA ALA A 116 5.54 -1.67 -16.95
C ALA A 116 6.88 -0.91 -16.96
N TYR A 117 7.64 -0.97 -15.87
CA TYR A 117 8.98 -0.37 -15.81
C TYR A 117 9.96 -1.05 -16.79
N ALA A 118 9.98 -2.38 -16.82
CA ALA A 118 10.88 -3.17 -17.67
C ALA A 118 10.66 -2.92 -19.16
N VAL A 119 9.39 -2.91 -19.59
CA VAL A 119 8.99 -2.71 -21.00
C VAL A 119 8.79 -1.23 -21.37
N GLN A 120 9.07 -0.32 -20.43
CA GLN A 120 8.92 1.14 -20.59
C GLN A 120 7.50 1.55 -21.00
N LEU A 121 6.50 0.85 -20.47
CA LEU A 121 5.10 1.13 -20.73
C LEU A 121 4.77 2.57 -20.33
N ASN A 122 4.20 3.33 -21.26
CA ASN A 122 3.86 4.74 -21.06
C ASN A 122 5.04 5.61 -20.63
N ALA A 123 6.27 5.36 -21.11
CA ALA A 123 7.47 6.15 -20.79
C ALA A 123 7.49 7.61 -21.29
N ARG A 124 6.34 8.14 -21.72
CA ARG A 124 6.17 9.53 -22.14
C ARG A 124 6.43 10.45 -20.93
N ASP A 125 7.27 11.47 -21.09
CA ASP A 125 7.60 12.47 -20.07
C ASP A 125 8.24 11.91 -18.78
N ARG A 126 9.50 11.48 -18.90
CA ARG A 126 10.38 11.36 -17.72
C ARG A 126 10.79 12.75 -17.26
N SER A 127 10.79 12.95 -15.94
CA SER A 127 11.25 14.22 -15.38
C SER A 127 12.71 14.50 -15.78
N PRO A 128 13.11 15.76 -15.98
CA PRO A 128 14.45 16.10 -16.42
C PRO A 128 15.53 15.53 -15.50
N THR A 129 16.68 15.16 -16.07
CA THR A 129 17.83 14.53 -15.39
C THR A 129 18.38 15.31 -14.19
N TRP A 130 18.13 16.62 -14.10
CA TRP A 130 18.55 17.44 -12.96
C TRP A 130 17.70 17.24 -11.70
N ARG A 131 16.52 16.61 -11.79
CA ARG A 131 15.77 16.18 -10.61
C ARG A 131 16.41 14.92 -10.04
N ARG A 132 16.99 15.05 -8.85
CA ARG A 132 17.63 13.94 -8.15
C ARG A 132 16.58 12.94 -7.67
N ALA A 133 16.75 11.68 -8.04
CA ALA A 133 16.04 10.57 -7.43
C ALA A 133 16.33 10.52 -5.92
N LEU A 134 15.46 9.89 -5.15
CA LEU A 134 15.73 9.63 -3.74
C LEU A 134 16.96 8.72 -3.66
N VAL A 135 18.03 9.21 -3.03
CA VAL A 135 19.25 8.45 -2.79
C VAL A 135 19.32 8.16 -1.30
N TYR A 136 19.31 6.87 -0.95
CA TYR A 136 19.48 6.44 0.43
C TYR A 136 20.96 6.56 0.82
N SER A 137 21.22 7.12 2.01
CA SER A 137 22.57 7.13 2.55
C SER A 137 23.00 5.69 2.90
N PRO A 138 24.31 5.40 2.95
CA PRO A 138 24.81 4.10 3.38
C PRO A 138 24.31 3.69 4.77
N ALA A 139 24.14 4.66 5.67
CA ALA A 139 23.58 4.43 7.00
C ALA A 139 22.12 3.95 6.94
N VAL A 140 21.29 4.55 6.09
CA VAL A 140 19.89 4.10 5.91
C VAL A 140 19.84 2.71 5.29
N LEU A 141 20.68 2.43 4.30
CA LEU A 141 20.77 1.09 3.70
C LEU A 141 21.23 0.04 4.72
N LEU A 142 22.18 0.38 5.59
CA LEU A 142 22.61 -0.47 6.68
C LEU A 142 21.47 -0.75 7.66
N LEU A 143 20.71 0.27 8.08
CA LEU A 143 19.57 0.10 8.99
C LEU A 143 18.46 -0.77 8.38
N ILE A 144 18.17 -0.57 7.09
CA ILE A 144 17.24 -1.43 6.34
C ILE A 144 17.75 -2.88 6.33
N GLY A 145 19.04 -3.07 6.03
CA GLY A 145 19.67 -4.40 6.02
C GLY A 145 19.62 -5.08 7.39
N LEU A 146 19.96 -4.36 8.46
CA LEU A 146 19.89 -4.85 9.83
C LEU A 146 18.45 -5.22 10.23
N MET A 147 17.46 -4.42 9.84
CA MET A 147 16.06 -4.72 10.09
C MET A 147 15.62 -5.98 9.35
N ALA A 148 15.99 -6.13 8.07
CA ALA A 148 15.69 -7.33 7.29
C ALA A 148 16.34 -8.58 7.89
N LEU A 149 17.60 -8.48 8.32
CA LEU A 149 18.32 -9.57 9.01
C LEU A 149 17.67 -9.92 10.35
N SER A 150 17.25 -8.91 11.12
CA SER A 150 16.51 -9.11 12.37
C SER A 150 15.19 -9.83 12.14
N ALA A 151 14.44 -9.45 11.10
CA ALA A 151 13.20 -10.12 10.72
C ALA A 151 13.45 -11.58 10.29
N LEU A 152 14.47 -11.86 9.47
CA LEU A 152 14.85 -13.22 9.09
C LEU A 152 15.23 -14.06 10.32
N TRP A 153 15.98 -13.47 11.26
CA TRP A 153 16.34 -14.14 12.51
C TRP A 153 15.13 -14.44 13.38
N SER A 154 14.18 -13.50 13.48
CA SER A 154 12.91 -13.69 14.18
C SER A 154 12.07 -14.81 13.55
N ILE A 155 11.95 -14.86 12.22
CA ILE A 155 11.25 -15.93 11.49
C ILE A 155 11.89 -17.29 11.79
N LYS A 156 13.23 -17.38 11.71
CA LYS A 156 13.98 -18.60 12.01
C LYS A 156 13.73 -19.07 13.44
N ARG A 157 13.74 -18.16 14.42
CA ARG A 157 13.43 -18.49 15.82
C ARG A 157 12.00 -18.98 15.98
N GLY A 158 11.05 -18.36 15.29
CA GLY A 158 9.65 -18.81 15.30
C GLY A 158 9.48 -20.22 14.72
N PHE A 159 10.23 -20.58 13.68
CA PHE A 159 10.24 -21.95 13.17
C PHE A 159 10.77 -22.95 14.20
N SER A 160 11.88 -22.63 14.89
CA SER A 160 12.41 -23.52 15.92
C SER A 160 11.48 -23.68 17.11
N ASP A 161 10.76 -22.62 17.48
CA ASP A 161 9.80 -22.63 18.60
C ASP A 161 8.56 -23.48 18.28
N ALA A 162 8.09 -23.46 17.03
CA ALA A 162 6.99 -24.28 16.54
C ALA A 162 7.37 -25.76 16.28
N GLY A 163 8.55 -26.22 16.71
CA GLY A 163 9.02 -27.60 16.50
C GLY A 163 9.70 -27.86 15.14
N GLY A 164 10.01 -26.83 14.37
CA GLY A 164 10.67 -26.92 13.07
C GLY A 164 9.91 -26.21 11.96
N PHE A 165 10.52 -26.12 10.78
CA PHE A 165 9.83 -25.59 9.61
C PHE A 165 8.80 -26.60 9.10
N SER A 166 7.54 -26.17 9.02
CA SER A 166 6.46 -26.88 8.37
C SER A 166 5.61 -25.87 7.58
N PHE A 167 5.42 -26.14 6.29
CA PHE A 167 4.62 -25.28 5.43
C PHE A 167 3.14 -25.68 5.48
N GLY A 168 2.26 -24.70 5.60
CA GLY A 168 0.83 -24.91 5.50
C GLY A 168 0.12 -23.61 5.08
N TRP A 169 -0.83 -23.75 4.16
CA TRP A 169 -1.61 -22.63 3.62
C TRP A 169 -2.54 -21.99 4.64
N PHE A 170 -2.95 -22.76 5.66
CA PHE A 170 -3.99 -22.39 6.64
C PHE A 170 -3.48 -22.53 8.10
N HIS A 171 -2.19 -22.35 8.32
CA HIS A 171 -1.59 -22.37 9.65
C HIS A 171 -2.09 -21.19 10.51
N GLY A 172 -2.35 -21.48 11.79
CA GLY A 172 -2.75 -20.52 12.81
C GLY A 172 -1.57 -19.96 13.61
N TYR A 173 -1.81 -19.64 14.87
CA TYR A 173 -0.87 -18.92 15.74
C TYR A 173 0.26 -19.77 16.32
N HIS A 174 0.04 -21.07 16.45
CA HIS A 174 0.95 -21.98 17.14
C HIS A 174 1.86 -22.74 16.18
N GLU A 175 1.57 -22.64 14.88
CA GLU A 175 2.28 -23.32 13.82
C GLU A 175 3.42 -22.46 13.24
N ALA A 176 4.35 -23.11 12.56
CA ALA A 176 5.58 -22.50 12.08
C ALA A 176 5.37 -21.24 11.21
N MET A 177 4.29 -21.19 10.43
CA MET A 177 4.04 -20.10 9.49
C MET A 177 3.59 -18.79 10.15
N ASN A 178 3.20 -18.80 11.43
CA ASN A 178 2.86 -17.58 12.16
C ASN A 178 4.04 -16.59 12.21
N SER A 179 5.28 -17.10 12.24
CA SER A 179 6.47 -16.23 12.22
C SER A 179 6.64 -15.54 10.87
N VAL A 180 6.32 -16.23 9.76
CA VAL A 180 6.30 -15.67 8.41
C VAL A 180 5.21 -14.62 8.29
N ARG A 181 4.01 -14.90 8.81
CA ARG A 181 2.91 -13.92 8.84
C ARG A 181 3.36 -12.58 9.44
N ASN A 182 3.98 -12.61 10.62
CA ASN A 182 4.44 -11.39 11.27
C ASN A 182 5.63 -10.74 10.55
N GLY A 183 6.51 -11.53 9.93
CA GLY A 183 7.74 -11.05 9.31
C GLY A 183 7.63 -10.63 7.85
N LYS A 184 6.66 -11.12 7.07
CA LYS A 184 6.59 -10.95 5.61
C LYS A 184 6.45 -9.49 5.17
N ALA A 185 5.78 -8.66 5.96
CA ALA A 185 5.44 -7.28 5.58
C ALA A 185 6.67 -6.44 5.23
N ILE A 186 7.80 -6.62 5.94
CA ILE A 186 9.03 -5.89 5.60
C ILE A 186 9.55 -6.28 4.21
N PHE A 187 9.53 -7.58 3.86
CA PHE A 187 10.03 -8.05 2.56
C PHE A 187 9.12 -7.59 1.43
N LEU A 188 7.81 -7.57 1.65
CA LEU A 188 6.83 -7.02 0.71
C LEU A 188 7.10 -5.53 0.42
N VAL A 189 7.38 -4.74 1.46
CA VAL A 189 7.77 -3.32 1.30
C VAL A 189 9.11 -3.19 0.58
N LEU A 190 10.11 -4.00 0.94
CA LEU A 190 11.44 -3.98 0.30
C LEU A 190 11.39 -4.36 -1.17
N VAL A 191 10.47 -5.24 -1.56
CA VAL A 191 10.22 -5.58 -2.96
C VAL A 191 9.57 -4.41 -3.71
N LEU A 192 8.71 -3.62 -3.09
CA LEU A 192 8.08 -2.46 -3.74
C LEU A 192 8.97 -1.21 -3.77
N LEU A 193 9.92 -1.09 -2.84
CA LEU A 193 10.76 0.10 -2.69
C LEU A 193 11.55 0.50 -3.96
N PRO A 194 12.22 -0.41 -4.69
CA PRO A 194 12.92 -0.07 -5.95
C PRO A 194 11.94 0.41 -7.03
N LEU A 195 10.76 -0.21 -7.11
CA LEU A 195 9.71 0.20 -8.05
C LEU A 195 9.22 1.62 -7.74
N TRP A 196 8.94 1.92 -6.48
CA TRP A 196 8.44 3.24 -6.07
C TRP A 196 9.50 4.33 -6.17
N THR A 197 10.76 4.03 -5.88
CA THR A 197 11.87 4.97 -6.11
C THR A 197 12.06 5.27 -7.60
N ALA A 198 11.95 4.25 -8.46
CA ALA A 198 11.97 4.43 -9.91
C ALA A 198 10.76 5.24 -10.41
N ALA A 199 9.57 5.00 -9.87
CA ALA A 199 8.35 5.77 -10.17
C ALA A 199 8.47 7.24 -9.74
N ALA A 200 8.99 7.48 -8.53
CA ALA A 200 9.26 8.82 -8.01
C ALA A 200 10.28 9.57 -8.87
N ALA A 201 11.34 8.90 -9.33
CA ALA A 201 12.32 9.50 -10.24
C ALA A 201 11.74 9.79 -11.64
N ALA A 202 10.92 8.87 -12.17
CA ALA A 202 10.32 9.03 -13.48
C ALA A 202 9.29 10.16 -13.51
N ARG A 203 8.36 10.19 -12.55
CA ARG A 203 7.26 11.17 -12.48
C ARG A 203 6.97 11.61 -11.03
N PRO A 204 7.81 12.50 -10.44
CA PRO A 204 7.72 12.86 -9.03
C PRO A 204 6.34 13.39 -8.61
N ARG A 205 5.76 14.31 -9.40
CA ARG A 205 4.43 14.89 -9.09
C ARG A 205 3.33 13.84 -9.13
N GLY A 206 3.38 12.92 -10.10
CA GLY A 206 2.39 11.85 -10.24
C GLY A 206 2.48 10.86 -9.08
N PHE A 207 3.70 10.45 -8.74
CA PHE A 207 3.98 9.57 -7.61
C PHE A 207 3.56 10.21 -6.28
N SER A 208 4.01 11.43 -5.97
CA SER A 208 3.66 12.11 -4.71
C SER A 208 2.16 12.34 -4.55
N ARG A 209 1.45 12.68 -5.63
CA ARG A 209 -0.02 12.79 -5.61
C ARG A 209 -0.68 11.43 -5.38
N GLY A 210 -0.18 10.37 -6.03
CA GLY A 210 -0.66 9.01 -5.83
C GLY A 210 -0.45 8.53 -4.40
N LEU A 211 0.76 8.71 -3.85
CA LEU A 211 1.07 8.37 -2.47
C LEU A 211 0.16 9.09 -1.48
N LEU A 212 0.04 10.43 -1.62
CA LEU A 212 -0.84 11.23 -0.77
C LEU A 212 -2.30 10.78 -0.87
N LEU A 213 -2.79 10.57 -2.09
CA LEU A 213 -4.16 10.10 -2.31
C LEU A 213 -4.41 8.73 -1.69
N GLY A 214 -3.45 7.79 -1.85
CA GLY A 214 -3.53 6.46 -1.25
C GLY A 214 -3.65 6.53 0.27
N LEU A 215 -2.80 7.32 0.93
CA LEU A 215 -2.83 7.50 2.38
C LEU A 215 -4.11 8.19 2.88
N VAL A 216 -4.61 9.19 2.15
CA VAL A 216 -5.86 9.89 2.49
C VAL A 216 -7.08 8.96 2.35
N ILE A 217 -7.15 8.18 1.27
CA ILE A 217 -8.24 7.21 1.09
C ILE A 217 -8.15 6.10 2.15
N ALA A 218 -6.94 5.63 2.46
CA ALA A 218 -6.73 4.65 3.51
C ALA A 218 -7.25 5.18 4.86
N LEU A 219 -6.83 6.39 5.25
CA LEU A 219 -7.31 7.00 6.49
C LEU A 219 -8.83 7.17 6.51
N ALA A 220 -9.41 7.63 5.41
CA ALA A 220 -10.86 7.77 5.28
C ALA A 220 -11.58 6.41 5.44
N GLY A 221 -11.07 5.35 4.81
CA GLY A 221 -11.61 3.99 4.92
C GLY A 221 -11.53 3.45 6.35
N ALA A 222 -10.37 3.54 7.00
CA ALA A 222 -10.20 3.10 8.39
C ALA A 222 -11.09 3.87 9.36
N SER A 223 -11.19 5.20 9.18
CA SER A 223 -11.99 6.06 10.07
C SER A 223 -13.49 5.83 9.87
N ALA A 224 -13.92 5.61 8.63
CA ALA A 224 -15.31 5.23 8.33
C ALA A 224 -15.65 3.85 8.89
N ALA A 225 -14.75 2.87 8.79
CA ALA A 225 -14.91 1.55 9.40
C ALA A 225 -15.01 1.63 10.93
N ALA A 226 -14.17 2.46 11.58
CA ALA A 226 -14.25 2.71 13.01
C ALA A 226 -15.60 3.34 13.42
N ALA A 227 -16.09 4.33 12.67
CA ALA A 227 -17.40 4.94 12.91
C ALA A 227 -18.56 3.94 12.69
N TRP A 228 -18.46 3.10 11.66
CA TRP A 228 -19.42 2.03 11.38
C TRP A 228 -19.50 1.03 12.53
N GLU A 229 -18.36 0.51 13.00
CA GLU A 229 -18.30 -0.42 14.13
C GLU A 229 -19.00 0.18 15.35
N ARG A 230 -18.65 1.42 15.69
CA ARG A 230 -19.26 2.09 16.84
C ARG A 230 -20.75 2.32 16.69
N LEU A 231 -21.23 2.69 15.51
CA LEU A 231 -22.66 2.77 15.22
C LEU A 231 -23.37 1.44 15.50
N GLY A 232 -22.73 0.32 15.19
CA GLY A 232 -23.29 -1.03 15.39
C GLY A 232 -23.29 -1.51 16.84
N TYR A 233 -22.29 -1.12 17.66
CA TYR A 233 -22.10 -1.71 18.99
C TYR A 233 -22.47 -0.79 20.17
N THR A 234 -22.04 0.47 20.18
CA THR A 234 -22.20 1.37 21.36
C THR A 234 -22.93 2.68 21.07
N GLY A 235 -22.92 3.12 19.82
CA GLY A 235 -23.37 4.44 19.40
C GLY A 235 -22.22 5.45 19.27
N LEU A 236 -22.41 6.45 18.40
CA LEU A 236 -21.34 7.39 18.04
C LEU A 236 -20.91 8.30 19.20
N ILE A 237 -21.81 8.64 20.11
CA ILE A 237 -21.61 9.67 21.13
C ILE A 237 -21.34 9.05 22.53
N ASP A 238 -21.43 7.72 22.66
CA ASP A 238 -21.16 7.05 23.94
C ASP A 238 -19.65 6.86 24.18
N PHE A 239 -19.05 7.78 24.93
CA PHE A 239 -17.66 7.66 25.40
C PHE A 239 -17.55 7.14 26.83
N SER A 240 -18.67 6.73 27.45
CA SER A 240 -18.71 6.24 28.83
C SER A 240 -18.46 4.74 28.93
N THR A 241 -18.92 3.99 27.92
CA THR A 241 -18.67 2.54 27.83
C THR A 241 -17.23 2.28 27.39
N ASP A 242 -16.53 1.41 28.14
CA ASP A 242 -15.16 0.97 27.84
C ASP A 242 -15.15 -0.02 26.65
N TYR A 243 -15.41 0.51 25.46
CA TYR A 243 -15.39 -0.23 24.21
C TYR A 243 -14.29 0.31 23.29
N ARG A 244 -13.22 -0.47 23.16
CA ARG A 244 -12.09 -0.16 22.26
C ARG A 244 -12.44 -0.52 20.82
N THR A 245 -12.42 0.50 19.96
CA THR A 245 -12.68 0.35 18.52
C THR A 245 -11.52 -0.37 17.82
N THR A 246 -11.81 -1.28 16.90
CA THR A 246 -10.82 -2.11 16.19
C THR A 246 -10.86 -1.96 14.66
N ALA A 247 -11.89 -1.31 14.15
CA ALA A 247 -12.27 -1.17 12.74
C ALA A 247 -12.19 -2.52 12.00
N LEU A 248 -11.68 -2.52 10.77
CA LEU A 248 -11.45 -3.73 9.98
C LEU A 248 -10.03 -4.29 10.16
N PHE A 249 -9.30 -3.86 11.21
CA PHE A 249 -7.98 -4.39 11.52
C PHE A 249 -8.12 -5.71 12.27
N TRP A 250 -8.24 -6.79 11.51
CA TRP A 250 -8.48 -8.12 12.07
C TRP A 250 -7.44 -8.49 13.13
N GLU A 251 -6.16 -8.11 12.99
CA GLU A 251 -5.10 -8.37 13.97
C GLU A 251 -5.40 -7.88 15.40
N MET A 252 -6.37 -6.96 15.56
CA MET A 252 -6.75 -6.45 16.87
C MET A 252 -7.51 -7.46 17.75
N HIS A 253 -7.99 -8.59 17.21
CA HIS A 253 -8.66 -9.63 18.02
C HIS A 253 -7.77 -10.25 19.11
N VAL A 254 -6.43 -10.23 18.95
CA VAL A 254 -5.47 -10.64 19.99
C VAL A 254 -4.99 -9.48 20.87
N GLY A 255 -5.63 -8.31 20.78
CA GLY A 255 -5.29 -7.12 21.58
C GLY A 255 -4.17 -6.24 21.01
N GLY A 256 -3.90 -6.32 19.70
CA GLY A 256 -2.87 -5.54 19.03
C GLY A 256 -3.08 -4.01 19.04
N ALA A 257 -2.16 -3.28 18.39
CA ALA A 257 -2.20 -1.81 18.24
C ALA A 257 -2.05 -1.37 16.78
N ALA A 258 -2.45 -2.23 15.84
CA ALA A 258 -2.31 -1.97 14.40
C ALA A 258 -3.09 -0.73 13.94
N LEU A 259 -4.36 -0.60 14.35
CA LEU A 259 -5.18 0.58 14.06
C LEU A 259 -4.55 1.86 14.64
N ASP A 260 -4.10 1.81 15.89
CA ASP A 260 -3.46 2.93 16.59
C ASP A 260 -2.26 3.48 15.81
N GLY A 261 -1.34 2.59 15.44
CA GLY A 261 -0.17 2.95 14.64
C GLY A 261 -0.56 3.47 13.25
N PHE A 262 -1.52 2.83 12.61
CA PHE A 262 -2.02 3.24 11.30
C PHE A 262 -2.59 4.66 11.32
N LEU A 263 -3.46 5.00 12.28
CA LEU A 263 -4.07 6.32 12.40
C LEU A 263 -3.00 7.40 12.62
N VAL A 264 -2.06 7.16 13.55
CA VAL A 264 -0.97 8.09 13.85
C VAL A 264 -0.07 8.33 12.63
N MET A 265 0.23 7.29 11.85
CA MET A 265 1.09 7.40 10.66
C MET A 265 0.39 8.06 9.46
N THR A 266 -0.94 7.98 9.35
CA THR A 266 -1.67 8.45 8.16
C THR A 266 -2.31 9.83 8.35
N LEU A 267 -2.68 10.22 9.58
CA LEU A 267 -3.29 11.53 9.86
C LEU A 267 -2.46 12.74 9.37
N PRO A 268 -1.12 12.80 9.54
CA PRO A 268 -0.33 13.94 9.08
C PRO A 268 -0.45 14.18 7.57
N PHE A 269 -0.62 13.11 6.78
CA PHE A 269 -0.80 13.21 5.33
C PHE A 269 -2.18 13.75 4.96
N ALA A 270 -3.22 13.40 5.70
CA ALA A 270 -4.55 13.98 5.48
C ALA A 270 -4.59 15.48 5.80
N LEU A 271 -3.95 15.89 6.90
CA LEU A 271 -3.80 17.31 7.22
C LEU A 271 -2.94 18.04 6.18
N LEU A 272 -1.86 17.43 5.71
CA LEU A 272 -1.06 17.98 4.62
C LEU A 272 -1.89 18.19 3.35
N ALA A 273 -2.77 17.23 2.99
CA ALA A 273 -3.66 17.35 1.85
C ALA A 273 -4.68 18.48 2.06
N LEU A 274 -5.27 18.57 3.25
CA LEU A 274 -6.21 19.62 3.65
C LEU A 274 -5.58 21.01 3.57
N LEU A 275 -4.36 21.19 4.10
CA LEU A 275 -3.65 22.47 4.11
C LEU A 275 -3.16 22.91 2.72
N ARG A 276 -2.96 21.96 1.79
CA ARG A 276 -2.49 22.25 0.42
C ARG A 276 -3.62 22.46 -0.59
N THR A 277 -4.85 22.09 -0.25
CA THR A 277 -5.96 22.19 -1.19
C THR A 277 -6.39 23.64 -1.39
N ARG A 278 -6.82 23.98 -2.60
CA ARG A 278 -7.40 25.29 -2.94
C ARG A 278 -8.88 25.22 -3.31
N SER A 279 -9.42 24.01 -3.45
CA SER A 279 -10.83 23.82 -3.75
C SER A 279 -11.62 23.78 -2.44
N PRO A 280 -12.68 24.60 -2.29
CA PRO A 280 -13.51 24.58 -1.08
C PRO A 280 -14.15 23.21 -0.86
N TRP A 281 -14.56 22.52 -1.94
CA TRP A 281 -15.11 21.17 -1.87
C TRP A 281 -14.08 20.17 -1.31
N ALA A 282 -12.87 20.16 -1.87
CA ALA A 282 -11.81 19.27 -1.39
C ALA A 282 -11.36 19.62 0.04
N PHE A 283 -11.45 20.89 0.44
CA PHE A 283 -11.24 21.31 1.82
C PHE A 283 -12.30 20.73 2.76
N SER A 284 -13.58 20.87 2.42
CA SER A 284 -14.67 20.29 3.21
C SER A 284 -14.54 18.78 3.34
N MET A 285 -14.23 18.07 2.25
CA MET A 285 -13.98 16.62 2.29
C MET A 285 -12.79 16.27 3.20
N GLY A 286 -11.67 16.98 3.05
CA GLY A 286 -10.47 16.74 3.88
C GLY A 286 -10.72 17.02 5.36
N LEU A 287 -11.53 18.04 5.67
CA LEU A 287 -11.93 18.37 7.04
C LEU A 287 -12.79 17.24 7.65
N VAL A 288 -13.77 16.73 6.90
CA VAL A 288 -14.60 15.59 7.35
C VAL A 288 -13.71 14.36 7.63
N ILE A 289 -12.77 14.05 6.74
CA ILE A 289 -11.84 12.92 6.94
C ILE A 289 -10.98 13.14 8.20
N ALA A 290 -10.45 14.35 8.40
CA ALA A 290 -9.65 14.66 9.58
C ALA A 290 -10.45 14.56 10.89
N LEU A 291 -11.72 15.00 10.88
CA LEU A 291 -12.61 14.90 12.04
C LEU A 291 -12.98 13.44 12.34
N LEU A 292 -13.28 12.64 11.31
CA LEU A 292 -13.53 11.19 11.47
C LEU A 292 -12.29 10.46 11.99
N ALA A 293 -11.10 10.84 11.51
CA ALA A 293 -9.86 10.27 12.00
C ALA A 293 -9.57 10.66 13.46
N ALA A 294 -9.80 11.92 13.83
CA ALA A 294 -9.68 12.37 15.21
C ALA A 294 -10.67 11.63 16.13
N TYR A 295 -11.90 11.44 15.66
CA TYR A 295 -12.90 10.60 16.34
C TYR A 295 -12.40 9.17 16.53
N ALA A 296 -11.92 8.52 15.45
CA ALA A 296 -11.38 7.16 15.52
C ALA A 296 -10.22 7.06 16.52
N CYS A 297 -9.30 8.03 16.54
CA CYS A 297 -8.20 8.10 17.52
C CYS A 297 -8.71 8.18 18.96
N LEU A 298 -9.77 8.94 19.23
CA LEU A 298 -10.37 9.05 20.57
C LEU A 298 -11.06 7.75 20.98
N THR A 299 -11.68 7.05 20.05
CA THR A 299 -12.45 5.84 20.36
C THR A 299 -11.62 4.56 20.39
N THR A 300 -10.32 4.63 20.13
CA THR A 300 -9.41 3.53 20.46
C THR A 300 -9.05 3.48 21.95
N PHE A 301 -9.40 4.53 22.73
CA PHE A 301 -9.07 4.65 24.16
C PHE A 301 -7.59 4.41 24.49
N SER A 302 -6.71 4.63 23.50
CA SER A 302 -5.29 4.29 23.58
C SER A 302 -4.47 5.49 24.06
N ARG A 303 -3.93 5.39 25.28
CA ARG A 303 -3.02 6.40 25.85
C ARG A 303 -1.82 6.66 24.94
N GLY A 304 -1.35 5.62 24.25
CA GLY A 304 -0.25 5.72 23.29
C GLY A 304 -0.60 6.64 22.11
N VAL A 305 -1.81 6.50 21.56
CA VAL A 305 -2.29 7.37 20.47
C VAL A 305 -2.38 8.82 20.94
N TYR A 306 -2.90 9.06 22.15
CA TYR A 306 -3.04 10.42 22.70
C TYR A 306 -1.70 11.14 22.85
N LEU A 307 -0.64 10.40 23.19
CA LEU A 307 0.71 10.95 23.31
C LEU A 307 1.45 11.05 21.96
N ALA A 308 1.24 10.08 21.07
CA ALA A 308 1.92 10.01 19.79
C ALA A 308 1.36 11.00 18.76
N LEU A 309 0.06 11.31 18.82
CA LEU A 309 -0.58 12.18 17.83
C LEU A 309 0.01 13.60 17.80
N PRO A 310 0.20 14.29 18.93
CA PRO A 310 0.85 15.61 18.92
C PRO A 310 2.25 15.54 18.31
N LEU A 311 3.04 14.52 18.67
CA LEU A 311 4.40 14.33 18.15
C LEU A 311 4.42 14.09 16.64
N ALA A 312 3.46 13.32 16.11
CA ALA A 312 3.33 13.07 14.67
C ALA A 312 2.91 14.31 13.86
N LEU A 313 2.33 15.31 14.53
CA LEU A 313 1.89 16.57 13.90
C LEU A 313 2.92 17.70 14.03
N VAL A 314 3.98 17.52 14.81
CA VAL A 314 5.10 18.45 14.86
C VAL A 314 5.87 18.38 13.52
N PRO A 315 6.11 19.51 12.85
CA PRO A 315 6.80 19.57 11.56
C PRO A 315 8.30 19.22 11.63
#